data_AF-A0A4S5EG52-F1
#
_entry.id   AF-A0A4S5EG52-F1
#
_cell.length_a   1.000
_cell.length_b   1.000
_cell.length_c   1.000
_cell.angle_alpha   90.00
_cell.angle_beta   90.00
_cell.angle_gamma   90.00
#
_symmetry.space_group_name_H-M   'P 1'
#
loop_
_entity.id
_entity.type
_entity.pdbx_description
1 polymer ?
#
loop_
_entity_poly.entity_id
_entity_poly.type
_entity_poly.pdbx_seq_one_letter_code
_entity_poly.pdbx_strand_id
1 'polypeptide(L)'
;MVTQFSRGQKAQLSAVTQGTDLYVGIAINAPGEWDISCFGLDGDYRLSDDRYFVFFNQPTSPEKSVQLLGPQSGDTQAFRVSLDQVPASIGRLSFCAALDGVGSAAAIASGYLRIVVAGTEVLRYSFTGADFTSERAVMIGDLYRKGVWRVAAIGQGFQGGLAELIH
;
A
#
# COMPACT_ATOMS: atom_id res chain seq x y z
N MET A 1 11.05 16.10 10.19
CA MET A 1 9.62 16.49 10.12
C MET A 1 8.94 15.50 9.19
N VAL A 2 7.80 14.93 9.58
CA VAL A 2 7.08 13.94 8.75
C VAL A 2 6.31 14.66 7.64
N THR A 3 6.41 14.18 6.40
CA THR A 3 5.64 14.72 5.28
C THR A 3 4.20 14.20 5.36
N GLN A 4 3.23 15.11 5.47
CA GLN A 4 1.81 14.73 5.49
C GLN A 4 1.25 14.75 4.07
N PHE A 5 0.57 13.66 3.70
CA PHE A 5 -0.12 13.52 2.44
C PHE A 5 -1.63 13.63 2.65
N SER A 6 -2.30 14.29 1.70
CA SER A 6 -3.75 14.23 1.53
C SER A 6 -4.13 13.27 0.40
N ARG A 7 -5.39 12.82 0.38
CA ARG A 7 -5.91 11.95 -0.69
C ARG A 7 -5.63 12.53 -2.08
N GLY A 8 -5.14 11.69 -3.00
CA GLY A 8 -4.75 12.08 -4.36
C GLY A 8 -3.37 12.72 -4.49
N GLN A 9 -2.68 13.04 -3.39
CA GLN A 9 -1.36 13.68 -3.42
C GLN A 9 -0.28 12.75 -3.94
N LYS A 10 0.63 13.29 -4.75
CA LYS A 10 1.76 12.57 -5.35
C LYS A 10 3.04 13.37 -5.19
N ALA A 11 4.16 12.70 -4.93
CA ALA A 11 5.48 13.33 -4.96
C ALA A 11 6.53 12.39 -5.55
N GLN A 12 7.67 12.96 -5.96
CA GLN A 12 8.88 12.13 -6.11
C GLN A 12 9.28 11.61 -4.74
N LEU A 13 9.68 10.34 -4.66
CA LEU A 13 10.07 9.75 -3.38
C LEU A 13 11.33 10.44 -2.82
N SER A 14 12.24 10.86 -3.69
CA SER A 14 13.44 11.64 -3.35
C SER A 14 13.15 12.97 -2.64
N ALA A 15 11.96 13.55 -2.82
CA ALA A 15 11.54 14.74 -2.08
C ALA A 15 11.16 14.44 -0.62
N VAL A 16 10.95 13.17 -0.30
CA VAL A 16 10.56 12.67 1.04
C VAL A 16 11.75 11.98 1.71
N THR A 17 12.50 11.16 0.98
CA THR A 17 13.63 10.38 1.49
C THR A 17 14.58 9.97 0.36
N GLN A 18 15.87 9.82 0.69
CA GLN A 18 16.88 9.23 -0.22
C GLN A 18 17.06 7.72 0.01
N GLY A 19 16.43 7.15 1.05
CA GLY A 19 16.54 5.73 1.35
C GLY A 19 15.75 4.86 0.36
N THR A 20 16.32 3.72 0.01
CA THR A 20 15.72 2.74 -0.92
C THR A 20 15.19 1.50 -0.22
N ASP A 21 15.63 1.23 1.01
CA ASP A 21 14.99 0.31 1.94
C ASP A 21 13.92 1.03 2.75
N LEU A 22 12.67 0.76 2.40
CA LEU A 22 11.50 1.35 3.03
C LEU A 22 10.81 0.32 3.91
N TYR A 23 10.29 0.81 5.02
CA TYR A 23 9.24 0.15 5.76
C TYR A 23 7.92 0.87 5.46
N VAL A 24 6.94 0.15 4.91
CA VAL A 24 5.61 0.67 4.59
C VAL A 24 4.62 0.08 5.60
N GLY A 25 4.15 0.91 6.53
CA GLY A 25 3.20 0.50 7.57
C GLY A 25 1.79 0.92 7.20
N ILE A 26 0.82 0.04 7.42
CA ILE A 26 -0.60 0.31 7.20
C ILE A 26 -1.37 -0.06 8.47
N ALA A 27 -2.15 0.89 8.97
CA ALA A 27 -3.10 0.63 10.04
C ALA A 27 -4.52 0.88 9.56
N ILE A 28 -5.42 -0.01 9.96
CA ILE A 28 -6.86 0.12 9.76
C ILE A 28 -7.52 -0.20 11.10
N ASN A 29 -8.24 0.78 11.63
CA ASN A 29 -9.11 0.64 12.78
C ASN A 29 -10.55 0.67 12.28
N ALA A 30 -11.14 -0.51 12.12
CA ALA A 30 -12.47 -0.71 11.59
C ALA A 30 -13.03 -2.05 12.09
N PRO A 31 -14.36 -2.25 12.11
CA PRO A 31 -14.93 -3.57 12.29
C PRO A 31 -14.57 -4.52 11.15
N GLY A 32 -14.54 -5.82 11.46
CA GLY A 32 -14.25 -6.89 10.50
C GLY A 32 -12.77 -7.16 10.30
N GLU A 33 -12.46 -8.20 9.53
CA GLU A 33 -11.09 -8.60 9.20
C GLU A 33 -10.68 -7.95 7.88
N TRP A 34 -9.58 -7.19 7.92
CA TRP A 34 -9.06 -6.48 6.76
C TRP A 34 -7.77 -7.10 6.27
N ASP A 35 -7.82 -7.72 5.10
CA ASP A 35 -6.67 -8.29 4.41
C ASP A 35 -5.89 -7.19 3.70
N ILE A 36 -4.72 -6.87 4.24
CA ILE A 36 -3.81 -5.88 3.65
C ILE A 36 -2.78 -6.60 2.78
N SER A 37 -2.63 -6.13 1.55
CA SER A 37 -1.78 -6.75 0.54
C SER A 37 -1.04 -5.72 -0.31
N CYS A 38 -0.05 -6.17 -1.05
CA CYS A 38 0.70 -5.38 -2.01
C CYS A 38 0.70 -6.06 -3.38
N PHE A 39 0.34 -5.34 -4.43
CA PHE A 39 0.41 -5.79 -5.82
C PHE A 39 1.59 -5.15 -6.53
N GLY A 40 2.52 -5.96 -7.03
CA GLY A 40 3.49 -5.52 -8.03
C GLY A 40 2.87 -5.58 -9.43
N LEU A 41 2.66 -4.42 -10.03
CA LEU A 41 2.03 -4.24 -11.33
C LEU A 41 3.06 -3.81 -12.37
N ASP A 42 2.87 -4.25 -13.61
CA ASP A 42 3.69 -3.85 -14.74
C ASP A 42 3.37 -2.44 -15.27
N GLY A 43 3.98 -2.08 -16.40
CA GLY A 43 3.79 -0.78 -17.06
C GLY A 43 2.36 -0.52 -17.58
N ASP A 44 1.58 -1.59 -17.78
CA ASP A 44 0.18 -1.52 -18.21
C ASP A 44 -0.81 -1.60 -17.03
N TYR A 45 -0.30 -1.54 -15.80
CA TYR A 45 -1.05 -1.69 -14.55
C TYR A 45 -1.66 -3.08 -14.34
N ARG A 46 -1.07 -4.11 -14.93
CA ARG A 46 -1.51 -5.50 -14.77
C ARG A 46 -0.63 -6.25 -13.79
N LEU A 47 -1.24 -7.19 -13.08
CA LEU A 47 -0.52 -8.24 -12.36
C LEU A 47 -0.09 -9.30 -13.37
N SER A 48 1.00 -9.05 -14.10
CA SER A 48 1.50 -10.00 -15.12
C SER A 48 2.28 -11.18 -14.53
N ASP A 49 2.57 -11.15 -13.23
CA ASP A 49 3.21 -12.24 -12.50
C ASP A 49 2.60 -12.32 -11.10
N ASP A 50 1.78 -13.34 -10.86
CA ASP A 50 1.05 -13.56 -9.60
C ASP A 50 1.98 -13.67 -8.38
N ARG A 51 3.26 -13.97 -8.58
CA ARG A 51 4.27 -13.99 -7.50
C ARG A 51 4.53 -12.60 -6.90
N TYR A 52 4.06 -11.55 -7.56
CA TYR A 52 4.10 -10.16 -7.07
C TYR A 52 2.83 -9.71 -6.35
N PHE A 53 1.87 -10.62 -6.15
CA PHE A 53 0.82 -10.42 -5.16
C PHE A 53 1.32 -10.86 -3.79
N VAL A 54 1.74 -9.90 -2.96
CA VAL A 54 2.30 -10.16 -1.63
C VAL A 54 1.21 -10.00 -0.56
N PHE A 55 0.88 -11.10 0.10
CA PHE A 55 -0.16 -11.22 1.13
C PHE A 55 0.17 -12.39 2.08
N PHE A 56 -0.70 -12.73 3.03
CA PHE A 56 -0.37 -13.68 4.11
C PHE A 56 0.07 -15.08 3.61
N ASN A 57 -0.53 -15.62 2.53
CA ASN A 57 -0.12 -16.93 1.97
C ASN A 57 1.09 -16.85 1.02
N GLN A 58 1.44 -15.64 0.57
CA GLN A 58 2.61 -15.39 -0.27
C GLN A 58 3.35 -14.16 0.27
N PRO A 59 4.05 -14.28 1.40
CA PRO A 59 4.54 -13.14 2.16
C PRO A 59 5.74 -12.45 1.50
N THR A 60 6.29 -12.98 0.40
CA THR A 60 7.48 -12.42 -0.25
C THR A 60 7.40 -12.48 -1.77
N SER A 61 7.88 -11.43 -2.44
CA SER A 61 8.17 -11.45 -3.88
C SER A 61 9.39 -12.33 -4.20
N PRO A 62 9.60 -12.80 -5.45
CA PRO A 62 10.70 -13.70 -5.82
C PRO A 62 12.09 -13.21 -5.36
N GLU A 63 12.39 -11.94 -5.60
CA GLU A 63 13.68 -11.32 -5.25
C GLU A 63 13.71 -10.78 -3.82
N LYS A 64 12.66 -11.02 -3.03
CA LYS A 64 12.47 -10.43 -1.69
C LYS A 64 12.48 -8.89 -1.67
N SER A 65 12.26 -8.27 -2.82
CA SER A 65 12.11 -6.83 -2.99
C SER A 65 10.89 -6.27 -2.25
N VAL A 66 9.86 -7.09 -2.04
CA VAL A 66 8.70 -6.81 -1.18
C VAL A 66 8.50 -7.99 -0.24
N GLN A 67 8.37 -7.72 1.05
CA GLN A 67 8.18 -8.73 2.10
C GLN A 67 7.13 -8.23 3.10
N LEU A 68 6.08 -9.02 3.34
CA LEU A 68 5.11 -8.81 4.41
C LEU A 68 5.75 -9.18 5.76
N LEU A 69 5.73 -8.26 6.70
CA LEU A 69 6.34 -8.37 8.03
C LEU A 69 5.34 -8.69 9.14
N GLY A 70 4.05 -8.71 8.83
CA GLY A 70 3.00 -8.82 9.84
C GLY A 70 2.68 -7.49 10.52
N PRO A 71 1.89 -7.53 11.62
CA PRO A 71 1.64 -6.39 12.50
C PRO A 71 2.93 -5.92 13.19
N GLN A 72 3.10 -4.61 13.31
CA GLN A 72 4.35 -4.01 13.79
C GLN A 72 4.06 -2.62 14.37
N SER A 73 4.50 -2.32 15.60
CA SER A 73 4.50 -0.97 16.20
C SER A 73 3.30 -0.06 15.83
N GLY A 74 2.07 -0.56 16.02
CA GLY A 74 0.83 0.20 15.75
C GLY A 74 0.29 0.12 14.32
N ASP A 75 0.97 -0.62 13.42
CA ASP A 75 0.47 -0.99 12.10
C ASP A 75 -0.29 -2.32 12.17
N THR A 76 -1.42 -2.40 11.46
CA THR A 76 -2.16 -3.65 11.25
C THR A 76 -1.33 -4.62 10.42
N GLN A 77 -0.68 -4.13 9.35
CA GLN A 77 0.29 -4.86 8.55
C GLN A 77 1.41 -3.95 8.09
N ALA A 78 2.60 -4.51 7.91
CA ALA A 78 3.75 -3.79 7.42
C ALA A 78 4.50 -4.55 6.33
N PHE A 79 5.14 -3.82 5.44
CA PHE A 79 5.95 -4.36 4.36
C PHE A 79 7.36 -3.78 4.43
N ARG A 80 8.38 -4.63 4.21
CA ARG A 80 9.70 -4.16 3.78
C ARG A 80 9.70 -4.07 2.26
N VAL A 81 10.15 -2.93 1.74
CA VAL A 81 10.31 -2.70 0.30
C VAL A 81 11.74 -2.25 0.01
N SER A 82 12.48 -3.04 -0.75
CA SER A 82 13.82 -2.73 -1.22
C SER A 82 13.75 -2.29 -2.69
N LEU A 83 13.62 -0.98 -2.91
CA LEU A 83 13.31 -0.38 -4.22
C LEU A 83 14.32 -0.70 -5.32
N ASP A 84 15.58 -0.91 -4.95
CA ASP A 84 16.67 -1.25 -5.87
C ASP A 84 16.62 -2.70 -6.33
N GLN A 85 15.89 -3.56 -5.61
CA GLN A 85 15.71 -4.97 -5.94
C GLN A 85 14.40 -5.24 -6.70
N VAL A 86 13.53 -4.24 -6.85
CA VAL A 86 12.29 -4.37 -7.63
C VAL A 86 12.64 -4.44 -9.12
N PRO A 87 12.32 -5.54 -9.83
CA PRO A 87 12.68 -5.69 -11.24
C PRO A 87 12.08 -4.61 -12.13
N ALA A 88 12.71 -4.37 -13.28
CA ALA A 88 12.25 -3.36 -14.23
C ALA A 88 10.87 -3.67 -14.84
N SER A 89 10.47 -4.95 -14.87
CA SER A 89 9.13 -5.37 -15.29
C SER A 89 8.02 -4.88 -14.36
N ILE A 90 8.34 -4.60 -13.09
CA ILE A 90 7.39 -4.09 -12.10
C ILE A 90 7.52 -2.56 -12.01
N GLY A 91 6.50 -1.88 -12.52
CA GLY A 91 6.42 -0.42 -12.59
C GLY A 91 5.74 0.21 -11.37
N ARG A 92 4.95 -0.55 -10.61
CA ARG A 92 4.17 -0.05 -9.48
C ARG A 92 4.02 -1.12 -8.39
N LEU A 93 4.06 -0.68 -7.14
CA LEU A 93 3.68 -1.44 -5.95
C LEU A 93 2.45 -0.75 -5.35
N SER A 94 1.30 -1.41 -5.39
CA SER A 94 0.03 -0.86 -4.91
C SER A 94 -0.39 -1.53 -3.62
N PHE A 95 -0.56 -0.72 -2.57
CA PHE A 95 -0.95 -1.20 -1.25
C PHE A 95 -2.45 -1.08 -1.06
N CYS A 96 -3.08 -2.21 -0.80
CA CYS A 96 -4.53 -2.34 -0.76
C CYS A 96 -4.98 -3.01 0.53
N ALA A 97 -6.24 -2.78 0.90
CA ALA A 97 -6.90 -3.51 1.96
C ALA A 97 -8.29 -3.96 1.50
N ALA A 98 -8.67 -5.20 1.80
CA ALA A 98 -9.98 -5.73 1.49
C ALA A 98 -10.64 -6.28 2.76
N LEU A 99 -11.93 -5.99 2.92
CA LEU A 99 -12.74 -6.52 4.01
C LEU A 99 -13.21 -7.94 3.69
N ASP A 100 -12.81 -8.90 4.51
CA ASP A 100 -13.42 -10.22 4.52
C ASP A 100 -14.76 -10.19 5.27
N GLY A 101 -15.78 -10.82 4.68
CA GLY A 101 -17.13 -10.85 5.24
C GLY A 101 -17.95 -9.55 5.04
N VAL A 102 -18.89 -9.29 5.94
CA VAL A 102 -19.93 -8.27 5.75
C VAL A 102 -19.48 -6.91 6.28
N GLY A 103 -19.70 -5.85 5.49
CA GLY A 103 -19.45 -4.46 5.90
C GLY A 103 -18.96 -3.62 4.72
N SER A 104 -18.37 -2.46 5.03
CA SER A 104 -17.79 -1.55 4.03
C SER A 104 -16.71 -0.65 4.64
N ALA A 105 -15.92 -0.02 3.77
CA ALA A 105 -14.88 0.94 4.09
C ALA A 105 -15.42 2.21 4.78
N ALA A 106 -16.71 2.54 4.66
CA ALA A 106 -17.33 3.62 5.43
C ALA A 106 -17.27 3.39 6.95
N ALA A 107 -17.09 2.15 7.41
CA ALA A 107 -16.96 1.83 8.83
C ALA A 107 -15.53 2.02 9.38
N ILE A 108 -14.57 2.46 8.56
CA ILE A 108 -13.20 2.74 9.01
C ILE A 108 -13.21 3.97 9.92
N ALA A 109 -12.95 3.77 11.22
CA ALA A 109 -12.87 4.87 12.17
C ALA A 109 -11.61 5.70 11.95
N SER A 110 -10.48 5.03 11.71
CA SER A 110 -9.23 5.66 11.31
C SER A 110 -8.34 4.68 10.54
N GLY A 111 -7.55 5.19 9.62
CA GLY A 111 -6.51 4.43 8.96
C GLY A 111 -5.36 5.31 8.49
N TYR A 112 -4.23 4.69 8.22
CA TYR A 112 -3.10 5.38 7.61
C TYR A 112 -2.22 4.44 6.81
N LEU A 113 -1.50 5.03 5.85
CA LEU A 113 -0.26 4.49 5.29
C LEU A 113 0.89 5.38 5.73
N ARG A 114 1.99 4.77 6.18
CA ARG A 114 3.22 5.49 6.51
C ARG A 114 4.42 4.86 5.83
N ILE A 115 5.43 5.69 5.59
CA ILE A 115 6.75 5.24 5.14
C ILE A 115 7.76 5.60 6.24
N VAL A 116 8.52 4.60 6.66
CA VAL A 116 9.59 4.70 7.64
C VAL A 116 10.90 4.31 6.98
N VAL A 117 11.95 5.10 7.20
CA VAL A 117 13.30 4.85 6.71
C VAL A 117 14.27 4.98 7.87
N ALA A 118 15.12 3.97 8.08
CA ALA A 118 16.08 3.92 9.19
C ALA A 118 15.44 4.26 10.55
N GLY A 119 14.25 3.72 10.81
CA GLY A 119 13.50 3.93 12.06
C GLY A 119 12.79 5.29 12.19
N THR A 120 12.90 6.18 11.20
CA THR A 120 12.24 7.49 11.20
C THR A 120 11.07 7.50 10.22
N GLU A 121 9.89 7.88 10.69
CA GLU A 121 8.75 8.13 9.81
C GLU A 121 9.01 9.37 8.95
N VAL A 122 8.94 9.20 7.62
CA VAL A 122 9.23 10.26 6.65
C VAL A 122 7.98 10.73 5.91
N LEU A 123 6.96 9.88 5.82
CA LEU A 123 5.67 10.21 5.20
C LEU A 123 4.52 9.51 5.90
N ARG A 124 3.39 10.22 6.00
CA ARG A 124 2.12 9.68 6.48
C ARG A 124 0.98 10.19 5.60
N TYR A 125 0.10 9.28 5.20
CA TYR A 125 -1.20 9.55 4.62
C TYR A 125 -2.25 8.97 5.56
N SER A 126 -3.11 9.83 6.12
CA SER A 126 -4.21 9.39 7.00
C SER A 126 -5.53 9.47 6.25
N PHE A 127 -6.43 8.51 6.51
CA PHE A 127 -7.74 8.42 5.90
C PHE A 127 -8.78 7.94 6.91
N THR A 128 -10.05 8.18 6.62
CA THR A 128 -11.17 7.70 7.43
C THR A 128 -12.28 7.15 6.54
N GLY A 129 -13.29 6.52 7.13
CA GLY A 129 -14.47 6.04 6.42
C GLY A 129 -15.23 7.12 5.66
N ALA A 130 -15.05 8.40 6.00
CA ALA A 130 -15.63 9.53 5.26
C ALA A 130 -15.07 9.66 3.82
N ASP A 131 -13.93 9.04 3.52
CA ASP A 131 -13.37 8.97 2.17
C ASP A 131 -14.07 7.93 1.28
N PHE A 132 -14.90 7.07 1.87
CA PHE A 132 -15.49 5.90 1.25
C PHE A 132 -17.02 5.84 1.49
N THR A 133 -17.66 4.92 0.79
CA THR A 133 -19.09 4.63 0.85
C THR A 133 -19.30 3.12 1.08
N SER A 134 -19.83 2.40 0.09
CA SER A 134 -20.21 0.99 0.16
C SER A 134 -19.11 0.02 -0.25
N GLU A 135 -17.90 0.51 -0.50
CA GLU A 135 -16.79 -0.28 -1.03
C GLU A 135 -16.25 -1.27 -0.01
N ARG A 136 -15.77 -2.42 -0.50
CA ARG A 136 -15.24 -3.52 0.34
C ARG A 136 -13.75 -3.72 0.15
N ALA A 137 -13.14 -3.04 -0.82
CA ALA A 137 -11.70 -2.94 -0.94
C ALA A 137 -11.29 -1.49 -1.13
N VAL A 138 -10.08 -1.15 -0.70
CA VAL A 138 -9.50 0.18 -0.81
C VAL A 138 -8.07 0.09 -1.31
N MET A 139 -7.75 0.86 -2.34
CA MET A 139 -6.38 1.16 -2.74
C MET A 139 -5.91 2.36 -1.94
N ILE A 140 -4.93 2.14 -1.06
CA ILE A 140 -4.52 3.14 -0.07
C ILE A 140 -3.44 4.04 -0.65
N GLY A 141 -2.40 3.45 -1.23
CA GLY A 141 -1.29 4.20 -1.79
C GLY A 141 -0.42 3.37 -2.73
N ASP A 142 0.36 4.07 -3.54
CA ASP A 142 1.27 3.46 -4.51
C ASP A 142 2.70 3.93 -4.29
N LEU A 143 3.66 3.03 -4.53
CA LEU A 143 5.02 3.37 -4.94
C LEU A 143 5.14 3.02 -6.43
N TYR A 144 5.53 3.97 -7.28
CA TYR A 144 5.57 3.73 -8.73
C TYR A 144 6.74 4.42 -9.42
N ARG A 145 7.19 3.86 -10.54
CA ARG A 145 8.24 4.44 -11.38
C ARG A 145 7.62 5.27 -12.50
N LYS A 146 8.08 6.51 -12.63
CA LYS A 146 7.90 7.36 -13.83
C LYS A 146 9.21 8.09 -14.08
N GLY A 147 10.17 7.38 -14.69
CA GLY A 147 11.59 7.77 -14.73
C GLY A 147 12.30 7.61 -13.39
N VAL A 148 11.72 8.15 -12.31
CA VAL A 148 12.15 7.99 -10.91
C VAL A 148 11.03 7.36 -10.08
N TRP A 149 11.38 6.87 -8.88
CA TRP A 149 10.39 6.43 -7.90
C TRP A 149 9.55 7.60 -7.37
N ARG A 150 8.26 7.36 -7.24
CA ARG A 150 7.24 8.29 -6.77
C ARG A 150 6.34 7.59 -5.78
N VAL A 151 5.72 8.37 -4.91
CA VAL A 151 4.73 7.92 -3.95
C VAL A 151 3.41 8.64 -4.21
N ALA A 152 2.30 7.94 -4.06
CA ALA A 152 0.96 8.50 -4.16
C ALA A 152 0.08 8.05 -2.98
N ALA A 153 -0.64 8.99 -2.37
CA ALA A 153 -1.81 8.70 -1.56
C ALA A 153 -3.01 8.56 -2.49
N ILE A 154 -3.61 7.37 -2.56
CA ILE A 154 -4.70 7.08 -3.50
C ILE A 154 -6.05 7.25 -2.82
N GLY A 155 -6.33 6.41 -1.80
CA GLY A 155 -7.60 6.42 -1.08
C GLY A 155 -8.79 6.15 -1.99
N GLN A 156 -8.73 5.16 -2.87
CA GLN A 156 -9.82 4.82 -3.79
C GLN A 156 -10.52 3.54 -3.32
N GLY A 157 -11.85 3.56 -3.23
CA GLY A 157 -12.65 2.38 -2.91
C GLY A 157 -13.08 1.59 -4.15
N PHE A 158 -13.31 0.29 -3.96
CA PHE A 158 -13.78 -0.66 -4.97
C PHE A 158 -14.91 -1.54 -4.39
N GLN A 159 -16.03 -1.64 -5.10
CA GLN A 159 -17.22 -2.37 -4.63
C GLN A 159 -17.08 -3.88 -4.83
N GLY A 160 -16.53 -4.32 -5.98
CA GLY A 160 -16.30 -5.73 -6.28
C GLY A 160 -15.15 -6.37 -5.52
N GLY A 161 -14.61 -5.67 -4.51
CA GLY A 161 -13.56 -6.18 -3.63
C GLY A 161 -12.20 -6.24 -4.32
N LEU A 162 -11.35 -7.14 -3.83
CA LEU A 162 -9.95 -7.21 -4.25
C LEU A 162 -9.78 -7.49 -5.75
N ALA A 163 -10.73 -8.18 -6.38
CA ALA A 163 -10.70 -8.54 -7.78
C ALA A 163 -10.83 -7.34 -8.74
N GLU A 164 -11.44 -6.22 -8.32
CA GLU A 164 -11.54 -5.01 -9.15
C GLU A 164 -10.26 -4.15 -9.11
N LEU A 165 -9.33 -4.43 -8.20
CA LEU A 165 -8.07 -3.69 -8.08
C LEU A 165 -7.08 -4.01 -9.20
N ILE A 166 -7.27 -5.15 -9.87
CA ILE A 166 -6.36 -5.71 -10.87
C ILE A 166 -7.20 -6.26 -12.02
N HIS A 167 -7.17 -5.54 -13.14
CA HIS A 167 -7.85 -5.87 -14.39
C HIS A 167 -6.86 -6.06 -15.55
#